data_AF-B0EN08-F1
#
_entry.id   AF-B0EN08-F1
#
_cell.length_a   1.000
_cell.length_b   1.000
_cell.length_c   1.000
_cell.angle_alpha   90.00
_cell.angle_beta   90.00
_cell.angle_gamma   90.00
#
_symmetry.space_group_name_H-M   'P 1'
#
loop_
_entity.id
_entity.type
_entity.pdbx_description
1 polymer ?
#
loop_
_entity_poly.entity_id
_entity_poly.type
_entity_poly.pdbx_seq_one_letter_code
_entity_poly.pdbx_strand_id
1 'polypeptide(L)'
;MKFEGIILFIAVTLAQCSVSNCMTCVNGTDNKCSECNDGYFISQTGLCVEKSRFIGCKTFGSVGCDECVEGYVKMSNFVCMECHNFFTNCDECTSTECKKCDNGYDLKDANTEVPGITKVCGSSMSLVVAVLMVVFILL
;
A
#
# COMPACT_ATOMS: atom_id res chain seq x y z
N MET A 1 -50.49 -2.60 -34.79
CA MET A 1 -50.71 -1.22 -35.25
C MET A 1 -49.36 -0.65 -35.62
N LYS A 2 -49.27 -0.13 -36.84
CA LYS A 2 -48.05 0.25 -37.55
C LYS A 2 -47.73 1.72 -37.24
N PHE A 3 -46.57 1.98 -36.65
CA PHE A 3 -45.94 3.29 -36.66
C PHE A 3 -44.56 3.12 -37.28
N GLU A 4 -44.43 3.63 -38.50
CA GLU A 4 -43.18 3.77 -39.23
C GLU A 4 -42.49 5.08 -38.83
N GLY A 5 -41.16 5.08 -38.78
CA GLY A 5 -40.40 6.32 -38.59
C GLY A 5 -39.08 6.11 -37.84
N ILE A 6 -38.08 5.59 -38.54
CA ILE A 6 -36.64 5.89 -38.42
C ILE A 6 -36.24 6.61 -37.11
N ILE A 7 -36.22 5.86 -36.00
CA ILE A 7 -35.43 6.26 -34.84
C ILE A 7 -34.04 5.74 -35.14
N LEU A 8 -33.17 6.68 -35.53
CA LEU A 8 -31.72 6.55 -35.60
C LEU A 8 -31.27 5.64 -34.45
N PHE A 9 -30.92 4.38 -34.78
CA PHE A 9 -30.32 3.42 -33.87
C PHE A 9 -28.92 3.94 -33.52
N ILE A 10 -28.86 4.96 -32.66
CA ILE A 10 -27.68 5.20 -31.87
C ILE A 10 -27.68 4.04 -30.88
N ALA A 11 -27.08 2.93 -31.30
CA ALA A 11 -26.54 1.97 -30.36
C ALA A 11 -25.44 2.71 -29.60
N VAL A 12 -25.83 3.54 -28.64
CA VAL A 12 -24.99 3.81 -27.48
C VAL A 12 -24.87 2.43 -26.85
N THR A 13 -23.84 1.71 -27.25
CA THR A 13 -23.35 0.57 -26.48
C THR A 13 -23.14 1.15 -25.09
N LEU A 14 -24.10 0.91 -24.19
CA LEU A 14 -23.90 1.05 -22.76
C LEU A 14 -22.71 0.13 -22.51
N ALA A 15 -21.52 0.71 -22.49
CA ALA A 15 -20.31 0.02 -22.17
C ALA A 15 -20.48 -0.41 -20.72
N GLN A 16 -21.00 -1.62 -20.56
CA GLN A 16 -21.25 -2.18 -19.25
C GLN A 16 -19.90 -2.33 -18.61
N CYS A 17 -19.73 -1.65 -17.48
CA CYS A 17 -18.52 -1.71 -16.68
C CYS A 17 -18.17 -3.18 -16.45
N SER A 18 -17.06 -3.66 -17.01
CA SER A 18 -16.68 -5.07 -16.92
C SER A 18 -16.00 -5.38 -15.58
N VAL A 19 -15.78 -4.37 -14.74
CA VAL A 19 -15.17 -4.48 -13.42
C VAL A 19 -16.19 -5.01 -12.41
N SER A 20 -15.90 -6.19 -11.85
CA SER A 20 -16.73 -6.78 -10.80
C SER A 20 -16.78 -5.89 -9.55
N ASN A 21 -17.96 -5.79 -8.92
CA ASN A 21 -18.22 -4.98 -7.72
C ASN A 21 -17.98 -3.47 -7.90
N CYS A 22 -18.09 -2.97 -9.13
CA CYS A 22 -18.01 -1.56 -9.45
C CYS A 22 -19.40 -0.92 -9.58
N MET A 23 -19.65 0.18 -8.85
CA MET A 23 -20.85 1.00 -9.02
C MET A 23 -20.76 1.89 -10.25
N THR A 24 -19.61 2.57 -10.40
CA THR A 24 -19.40 3.55 -11.47
C THR A 24 -18.04 3.32 -12.12
N CYS A 25 -18.03 3.11 -13.45
CA CYS A 25 -16.80 3.00 -14.23
C CYS A 25 -16.18 4.38 -14.51
N VAL A 26 -14.86 4.41 -14.66
CA VAL A 26 -14.16 5.61 -15.12
C VAL A 26 -14.57 5.93 -16.55
N ASN A 27 -14.94 7.18 -16.82
CA ASN A 27 -15.40 7.59 -18.15
C ASN A 27 -14.31 7.35 -19.20
N GLY A 28 -14.66 6.66 -20.30
CA GLY A 28 -13.73 6.32 -21.37
C GLY A 28 -12.90 5.05 -21.16
N THR A 29 -13.11 4.30 -20.06
CA THR A 29 -12.50 2.97 -19.88
C THR A 29 -13.45 1.99 -19.20
N ASP A 30 -13.67 0.82 -19.81
CA ASP A 30 -14.60 -0.19 -19.27
C ASP A 30 -13.95 -1.12 -18.23
N ASN A 31 -12.63 -0.98 -18.05
CA ASN A 31 -11.79 -1.87 -17.24
C ASN A 31 -11.34 -1.23 -15.91
N LYS A 32 -11.80 -0.01 -15.60
CA LYS A 32 -11.44 0.69 -14.35
C LYS A 32 -12.67 1.25 -13.66
N CYS A 33 -12.65 1.17 -12.35
CA CYS A 33 -13.73 1.64 -11.49
C CYS A 33 -13.39 2.99 -10.84
N SER A 34 -14.34 3.93 -10.86
CA SER A 34 -14.25 5.18 -10.10
C SER A 34 -14.94 5.09 -8.74
N GLU A 35 -15.84 4.12 -8.55
CA GLU A 35 -16.54 3.92 -7.28
C GLU A 35 -16.97 2.46 -7.11
N CYS A 36 -16.52 1.80 -6.03
CA CYS A 36 -16.82 0.40 -5.75
C CYS A 36 -18.05 0.26 -4.84
N ASN A 37 -18.70 -0.91 -4.91
CA ASN A 37 -19.77 -1.29 -3.99
C ASN A 37 -19.31 -1.25 -2.52
N ASP A 38 -20.26 -1.15 -1.60
CA ASP A 38 -20.00 -1.29 -0.17
C ASP A 38 -19.25 -2.59 0.14
N GLY A 39 -18.24 -2.50 1.02
CA GLY A 39 -17.32 -3.60 1.31
C GLY A 39 -16.14 -3.72 0.35
N TYR A 40 -16.04 -2.90 -0.70
CA TYR A 40 -14.93 -2.88 -1.65
C TYR A 40 -14.24 -1.51 -1.72
N PHE A 41 -12.97 -1.48 -2.14
CA PHE A 41 -12.23 -0.25 -2.43
C PHE A 41 -11.47 -0.37 -3.76
N ILE A 42 -11.03 0.76 -4.31
CA ILE A 42 -10.31 0.81 -5.58
C ILE A 42 -8.82 0.51 -5.35
N SER A 43 -8.31 -0.57 -5.95
CA SER A 43 -6.87 -0.88 -5.92
C SER A 43 -6.07 0.10 -6.79
N GLN A 44 -4.75 0.08 -6.68
CA GLN A 44 -3.88 0.87 -7.57
C GLN A 44 -4.06 0.56 -9.06
N THR A 45 -4.59 -0.62 -9.41
CA THR A 45 -4.88 -1.00 -10.81
C THR A 45 -6.24 -0.49 -11.29
N GLY A 46 -7.03 0.17 -10.42
CA GLY A 46 -8.37 0.65 -10.73
C GLY A 46 -9.45 -0.43 -10.63
N LEU A 47 -9.20 -1.53 -9.91
CA LEU A 47 -10.14 -2.63 -9.73
C LEU A 47 -10.74 -2.61 -8.32
N CYS A 48 -11.97 -3.11 -8.17
CA CYS A 48 -12.58 -3.24 -6.86
C CYS A 48 -12.09 -4.49 -6.14
N VAL A 49 -11.50 -4.29 -4.97
CA VAL A 49 -11.00 -5.36 -4.10
C VAL A 49 -11.72 -5.32 -2.76
N GLU A 50 -11.97 -6.50 -2.22
CA GLU A 50 -12.78 -6.67 -1.01
C GLU A 50 -11.99 -6.22 0.23
N LYS A 51 -12.58 -5.32 1.03
CA LYS A 51 -11.97 -4.74 2.24
C LYS A 51 -11.56 -5.81 3.26
N SER A 52 -12.37 -6.87 3.40
CA SER A 52 -12.18 -7.96 4.36
C SER A 52 -10.85 -8.72 4.20
N ARG A 53 -10.24 -8.66 3.01
CA ARG A 53 -8.97 -9.33 2.71
C ARG A 53 -7.75 -8.58 3.26
N PHE A 54 -7.93 -7.33 3.69
CA PHE A 54 -6.84 -6.46 4.12
C PHE A 54 -6.82 -6.36 5.64
N ILE A 55 -5.85 -7.05 6.23
CA ILE A 55 -5.64 -7.13 7.67
C ILE A 55 -4.94 -5.86 8.17
N GLY A 56 -5.27 -5.43 9.39
CA GLY A 56 -4.61 -4.29 10.03
C GLY A 56 -5.09 -2.93 9.56
N CYS A 57 -6.16 -2.89 8.75
CA CYS A 57 -6.79 -1.64 8.32
C CYS A 57 -7.78 -1.14 9.38
N LYS A 58 -7.62 0.10 9.84
CA LYS A 58 -8.54 0.74 10.79
C LYS A 58 -9.66 1.46 10.06
N THR A 59 -9.30 2.21 9.02
CA THR A 59 -10.24 2.95 8.16
C THR A 59 -9.89 2.73 6.69
N PHE A 60 -10.92 2.69 5.85
CA PHE A 60 -10.79 2.52 4.41
C PHE A 60 -11.17 3.80 3.70
N GLY A 61 -10.29 4.26 2.80
CA GLY A 61 -10.57 5.35 1.88
C GLY A 61 -11.16 4.86 0.57
N SER A 62 -11.22 5.77 -0.41
CA SER A 62 -11.62 5.43 -1.78
C SER A 62 -10.58 4.51 -2.47
N VAL A 63 -9.31 4.63 -2.05
CA VAL A 63 -8.17 3.84 -2.57
C VAL A 63 -7.43 3.22 -1.38
N GLY A 64 -7.82 2.01 -1.00
CA GLY A 64 -7.16 1.24 0.05
C GLY A 64 -7.43 1.72 1.48
N CYS A 65 -6.46 1.45 2.34
CA CYS A 65 -6.48 1.84 3.75
C CYS A 65 -6.02 3.29 3.92
N ASP A 66 -6.80 4.07 4.64
CA ASP A 66 -6.42 5.42 5.04
C ASP A 66 -5.57 5.39 6.30
N GLU A 67 -5.98 4.58 7.29
CA GLU A 67 -5.29 4.42 8.56
C GLU A 67 -5.10 2.94 8.89
N CYS A 68 -3.90 2.58 9.35
CA CYS A 68 -3.62 1.25 9.89
C CYS A 68 -3.88 1.21 11.39
N VAL A 69 -4.21 0.05 11.93
CA VAL A 69 -4.25 -0.17 13.38
C VAL A 69 -2.83 -0.13 13.95
N GLU A 70 -2.72 0.02 15.27
CA GLU A 70 -1.41 -0.04 15.95
C GLU A 70 -0.72 -1.38 15.69
N GLY A 71 0.61 -1.36 15.55
CA GLY A 71 1.40 -2.53 15.15
C GLY A 71 1.43 -2.79 13.64
N TYR A 72 0.79 -1.93 12.82
CA TYR A 72 0.85 -2.02 11.36
C TYR A 72 1.37 -0.72 10.74
N VAL A 73 2.15 -0.87 9.68
CA VAL A 73 2.75 0.19 8.87
C VAL A 73 1.97 0.36 7.58
N LYS A 74 1.64 1.60 7.24
CA LYS A 74 0.97 1.94 5.97
C LYS A 74 2.00 1.93 4.84
N MET A 75 1.79 1.06 3.87
CA MET A 75 2.62 0.93 2.68
C MET A 75 2.18 1.93 1.60
N SER A 76 3.06 2.19 0.63
CA SER A 76 2.79 3.10 -0.51
C SER A 76 1.63 2.63 -1.39
N ASN A 77 1.30 1.34 -1.39
CA ASN A 77 0.15 0.78 -2.09
C ASN A 77 -1.17 0.85 -1.30
N PHE A 78 -1.23 1.66 -0.23
CA PHE A 78 -2.40 1.83 0.63
C PHE A 78 -2.85 0.55 1.34
N VAL A 79 -1.90 -0.36 1.62
CA VAL A 79 -2.14 -1.58 2.40
C VAL A 79 -1.37 -1.49 3.71
N CYS A 80 -1.87 -2.16 4.75
CA CYS A 80 -1.22 -2.26 6.04
C CYS A 80 -0.38 -3.54 6.12
N MET A 81 0.87 -3.41 6.56
CA MET A 81 1.78 -4.53 6.83
C MET A 81 2.11 -4.55 8.30
N GLU A 82 2.17 -5.74 8.91
CA GLU A 82 2.58 -5.86 10.32
C GLU A 82 4.00 -5.31 10.53
N CYS A 83 4.20 -4.56 11.61
CA CYS A 83 5.42 -3.79 11.79
C CYS A 83 6.67 -4.66 11.93
N HIS A 84 6.57 -5.85 12.53
CA HIS A 84 7.70 -6.79 12.61
C HIS A 84 8.11 -7.38 11.26
N ASN A 85 7.18 -7.47 10.30
CA ASN A 85 7.49 -7.89 8.93
C ASN A 85 8.10 -6.75 8.10
N PHE A 86 7.79 -5.50 8.46
CA PHE A 86 8.32 -4.32 7.79
C PHE A 86 9.70 -3.93 8.29
N PHE A 87 9.89 -3.86 9.62
CA PHE A 87 11.15 -3.50 10.26
C PHE A 87 11.98 -4.74 10.55
N THR A 88 12.90 -5.07 9.66
CA THR A 88 13.85 -6.17 9.89
C THR A 88 14.69 -5.93 11.15
N ASN A 89 14.85 -6.97 11.96
CA ASN A 89 15.61 -6.96 13.22
C ASN A 89 15.05 -6.00 14.28
N CYS A 90 13.74 -5.89 14.37
CA CYS A 90 13.04 -5.00 15.31
C CYS A 90 12.22 -5.80 16.33
N ASP A 91 12.54 -5.61 17.61
CA ASP A 91 11.90 -6.23 18.77
C ASP A 91 10.63 -5.49 19.22
N GLU A 92 10.61 -4.15 19.09
CA GLU A 92 9.43 -3.33 19.42
C GLU A 92 9.24 -2.25 18.35
N CYS A 93 8.04 -2.16 17.77
CA CYS A 93 7.74 -1.20 16.70
C CYS A 93 6.40 -0.48 16.87
N THR A 94 6.28 0.61 16.13
CA THR A 94 5.04 1.37 15.90
C THR A 94 4.71 1.39 14.41
N SER A 95 3.69 2.13 14.01
CA SER A 95 3.33 2.34 12.61
C SER A 95 4.37 3.15 11.81
N THR A 96 5.30 3.84 12.47
CA THR A 96 6.25 4.76 11.81
C THR A 96 7.71 4.52 12.18
N GLU A 97 8.00 3.75 13.24
CA GLU A 97 9.37 3.49 13.66
C GLU A 97 9.54 2.19 14.42
N CYS A 98 10.72 1.60 14.25
CA CYS A 98 11.25 0.67 15.23
C CYS A 98 11.72 1.44 16.48
N LYS A 99 11.29 0.98 17.66
CA LYS A 99 11.66 1.51 18.97
C LYS A 99 12.82 0.77 19.60
N LYS A 100 12.98 -0.52 19.29
CA LYS A 100 14.02 -1.37 19.86
C LYS A 100 14.46 -2.41 18.86
N CYS A 101 15.77 -2.47 18.63
CA CYS A 101 16.36 -3.43 17.71
C CYS A 101 16.74 -4.74 18.42
N ASP A 102 16.78 -5.81 17.64
CA ASP A 102 17.34 -7.08 18.08
C ASP A 102 18.82 -6.95 18.44
N ASN A 103 19.34 -7.92 19.21
CA ASN A 103 20.73 -7.93 19.62
C ASN A 103 21.69 -7.88 18.40
N GLY A 104 22.62 -6.92 18.41
CA GLY A 104 23.60 -6.71 17.34
C GLY A 104 23.19 -5.69 16.28
N TYR A 105 22.04 -5.02 16.48
CA TYR A 105 21.55 -3.94 15.62
C TYR A 105 21.31 -2.67 16.44
N ASP A 106 21.54 -1.52 15.81
CA ASP A 106 21.31 -0.20 16.40
C ASP A 106 20.20 0.54 15.66
N LEU A 107 19.47 1.39 16.39
CA LEU A 107 18.54 2.34 15.79
C LEU A 107 19.30 3.35 14.92
N LYS A 108 18.80 3.54 13.70
CA LYS A 108 19.26 4.51 12.70
C LYS A 108 18.08 5.33 12.19
N ASP A 109 18.37 6.51 11.67
CA ASP A 109 17.39 7.25 10.90
C ASP A 109 17.02 6.49 9.63
N ALA A 110 15.73 6.48 9.31
CA ALA A 110 15.22 5.78 8.15
C ALA A 110 15.63 6.47 6.84
N ASN A 111 16.20 5.71 5.91
CA ASN A 111 16.36 6.11 4.51
C ASN A 111 15.53 5.15 3.66
N THR A 112 14.23 5.41 3.59
CA THR A 112 13.26 4.55 2.90
C THR A 112 12.34 5.38 2.01
N GLU A 113 11.87 4.76 0.94
CA GLU A 113 10.91 5.35 0.00
C GLU A 113 9.49 5.44 0.60
N VAL A 114 9.25 4.82 1.78
CA VAL A 114 7.96 4.86 2.46
C VAL A 114 7.84 6.16 3.28
N PRO A 115 6.87 7.04 2.96
CA PRO A 115 6.72 8.31 3.65
C PRO A 115 6.26 8.10 5.11
N GLY A 116 6.85 8.87 6.03
CA GLY A 116 6.47 8.87 7.44
C GLY A 116 7.26 7.89 8.32
N ILE A 117 8.16 7.08 7.74
CA ILE A 117 9.04 6.21 8.52
C ILE A 117 10.23 7.02 9.05
N THR A 118 10.51 6.92 10.35
CA THR A 118 11.54 7.75 11.03
C THR A 118 12.74 6.96 11.51
N LYS A 119 12.55 5.74 12.04
CA LYS A 119 13.64 4.90 12.59
C LYS A 119 13.59 3.46 12.12
N VAL A 120 14.77 2.91 11.85
CA VAL A 120 15.00 1.51 11.42
C VAL A 120 16.19 0.91 12.14
N CYS A 121 16.36 -0.41 12.06
CA CYS A 121 17.51 -1.11 12.62
C CYS A 121 18.58 -1.36 11.55
N GLY A 122 19.80 -0.90 11.82
CA GLY A 122 20.97 -1.14 10.98
C GLY A 122 22.02 -1.95 11.74
N SER A 123 22.89 -2.65 11.01
CA SER A 123 23.98 -3.38 11.65
C SER A 123 24.86 -2.44 12.47
N SER A 124 25.22 -2.89 13.67
CA SER A 124 26.14 -2.18 14.56
C SER A 124 27.57 -2.26 14.00
N MET A 125 27.89 -1.41 13.02
CA MET A 125 29.27 -1.26 12.55
C MET A 125 30.10 -0.64 13.68
N SER A 126 30.74 -1.49 14.48
CA SER A 126 31.64 -1.04 15.54
C SER A 126 32.79 -0.23 14.92
N LEU A 127 33.13 0.91 15.52
CA LEU A 127 34.28 1.74 15.13
C LEU A 127 35.56 0.91 15.03
N VAL A 128 35.69 -0.12 15.86
CA VAL A 128 36.82 -1.06 15.84
C VAL A 128 36.88 -1.82 14.51
N VAL A 129 35.75 -2.32 14.01
CA VAL A 129 35.67 -3.04 12.72
C VAL A 129 35.94 -2.09 11.57
N ALA A 130 35.38 -0.88 11.61
CA ALA A 130 35.63 0.14 10.58
C ALA A 130 37.12 0.52 10.51
N VAL A 131 37.77 0.72 11.66
CA VAL A 131 39.21 1.04 11.73
C VAL A 131 40.05 -0.14 11.25
N LEU A 132 39.73 -1.37 11.66
CA LEU A 132 40.46 -2.56 11.19
C LEU A 132 40.36 -2.72 9.67
N MET A 133 39.18 -2.55 9.09
CA MET A 133 38.99 -2.61 7.63
C MET A 133 39.85 -1.58 6.90
N VAL A 134 39.89 -0.34 7.38
CA VAL A 134 40.72 0.73 6.79
C VAL A 134 42.22 0.42 6.93
N VAL A 135 42.65 -0.09 8.09
CA VAL A 135 44.05 -0.48 8.31
C VAL A 135 44.47 -1.60 7.37
N PHE A 136 43.63 -2.62 7.15
CA PHE A 136 43.90 -3.70 6.19
C PHE A 136 43.95 -3.24 4.73
N ILE A 137 43.20 -2.19 4.36
CA ILE A 137 43.22 -1.63 3.00
C ILE A 137 44.49 -0.78 2.76
N LEU A 138 45.08 -0.24 3.83
CA LEU A 138 46.26 0.63 3.79
C LEU A 138 47.60 -0.13 3.99
N LEU A 139 47.56 -1.44 4.27
CA LEU A 139 48.70 -2.34 4.39
C LEU A 139 48.90 -3.15 3.10
#